data_AF-A0A453K247-F1
#
_entry.id   AF-A0A453K247-F1
#
_cell.length_a   1.000
_cell.length_b   1.000
_cell.length_c   1.000
_cell.angle_alpha   90.00
_cell.angle_beta   90.00
_cell.angle_gamma   90.00
#
_symmetry.space_group_name_H-M   'P 1'
#
loop_
_entity.id
_entity.type
_entity.pdbx_description
1 polymer ?
#
loop_
_entity_poly.entity_id
_entity_poly.type
_entity_poly.pdbx_seq_one_letter_code
_entity_poly.pdbx_strand_id
1 'polypeptide(L)'
;MASSTSSSAFLLLHGLASASPSKASAFFASPISPSFPLSTSTSINASSPRRPLPPAPRATGRGGDKDNRVQELRVPDSWLTPGGAAQESEWLRGTLHKWLDDEYCPEPANVDISNTAARSYHESLTAKQSDVGEILMKMVGDLQELSYQESFHGAFSAANAAVRLITQRMESSAGE
;
A
#
# COMPACT_ATOMS: atom_id res chain seq x y z
N MET A 1 -17.05 -52.98 38.89
CA MET A 1 -15.84 -52.58 38.14
C MET A 1 -15.45 -51.18 38.57
N ALA A 2 -14.15 -50.94 38.66
CA ALA A 2 -13.49 -50.02 39.59
C ALA A 2 -13.77 -48.52 39.39
N SER A 3 -13.64 -47.82 40.51
CA SER A 3 -13.53 -46.38 40.73
C SER A 3 -12.42 -45.71 39.89
N SER A 4 -12.60 -44.42 39.59
CA SER A 4 -11.47 -43.47 39.60
C SER A 4 -11.97 -42.03 39.68
N THR A 5 -11.77 -41.46 40.87
CA THR A 5 -11.71 -40.03 41.16
C THR A 5 -10.32 -39.50 40.81
N SER A 6 -10.20 -38.32 40.19
CA SER A 6 -8.95 -37.56 40.30
C SER A 6 -9.20 -36.05 40.21
N SER A 7 -8.96 -35.41 41.34
CA SER A 7 -8.88 -33.96 41.55
C SER A 7 -7.63 -33.37 40.90
N SER A 8 -7.67 -32.09 40.52
CA SER A 8 -6.47 -31.25 40.42
C SER A 8 -6.86 -29.81 40.70
N ALA A 9 -6.49 -29.36 41.91
CA ALA A 9 -6.48 -27.98 42.33
C ALA A 9 -5.03 -27.48 42.21
N PHE A 10 -4.83 -26.31 41.63
CA PHE A 10 -3.59 -25.53 41.79
C PHE A 10 -3.95 -24.10 42.17
N LEU A 11 -3.59 -23.75 43.40
CA LEU A 11 -3.50 -22.41 43.98
C LEU A 11 -2.13 -21.81 43.64
N LEU A 12 -2.05 -20.50 43.42
CA LEU A 12 -0.97 -19.57 43.81
C LEU A 12 -1.28 -18.20 43.16
N LEU A 13 -1.95 -17.28 43.86
CA LEU A 13 -1.38 -16.21 44.70
C LEU A 13 -0.27 -15.41 44.02
N HIS A 14 -0.48 -14.11 43.81
CA HIS A 14 0.39 -13.00 44.28
C HIS A 14 -0.15 -11.67 43.73
N GLY A 15 -0.74 -10.87 44.61
CA GLY A 15 -0.79 -9.43 44.44
C GLY A 15 0.48 -8.80 45.01
N LEU A 16 0.91 -7.66 44.46
CA LEU A 16 1.67 -6.61 45.13
C LEU A 16 1.60 -5.33 44.29
N ALA A 17 1.46 -4.22 45.00
CA ALA A 17 1.38 -2.84 44.53
C ALA A 17 2.66 -2.36 43.81
N SER A 18 2.61 -1.21 43.13
CA SER A 18 3.39 -0.02 43.50
C SER A 18 3.43 1.08 42.41
N ALA A 19 3.10 2.30 42.85
CA ALA A 19 3.73 3.61 42.56
C ALA A 19 3.99 4.14 41.13
N SER A 20 3.32 5.27 40.86
CA SER A 20 3.77 6.52 40.20
C SER A 20 5.21 6.92 40.62
N PRO A 21 6.06 7.63 39.83
CA PRO A 21 5.75 8.95 39.24
C PRO A 21 6.44 9.32 37.91
N SER A 22 5.92 10.34 37.23
CA SER A 22 6.67 11.59 36.94
C SER A 22 6.19 12.29 35.67
N LYS A 23 5.87 13.58 35.87
CA LYS A 23 5.82 14.63 34.85
C LYS A 23 7.15 14.66 34.08
N ALA A 24 7.09 14.78 32.77
CA ALA A 24 8.18 15.31 31.97
C ALA A 24 7.63 16.36 30.99
N SER A 25 8.32 17.49 30.99
CA SER A 25 7.95 18.78 30.45
C SER A 25 7.75 18.80 28.93
N ALA A 26 6.79 19.63 28.52
CA ALA A 26 6.73 20.20 27.18
C ALA A 26 8.01 21.00 26.91
N PHE A 27 8.78 20.60 25.90
CA PHE A 27 9.77 21.45 25.26
C PHE A 27 9.18 21.92 23.94
N PHE A 28 8.81 23.20 23.91
CA PHE A 28 8.61 23.93 22.67
C PHE A 28 9.95 24.06 21.95
N ALA A 29 10.05 23.49 20.75
CA ALA A 29 11.11 23.83 19.81
C ALA A 29 10.52 23.88 18.40
N SER A 30 10.41 25.08 17.87
CA SER A 30 10.21 25.38 16.45
C SER A 30 10.71 26.81 16.22
N PRO A 31 11.12 27.21 15.01
CA PRO A 31 11.61 26.43 13.88
C PRO A 31 13.03 26.91 13.45
N ILE A 32 13.86 26.02 12.92
CA ILE A 32 15.10 26.42 12.24
C ILE A 32 14.76 26.57 10.75
N SER A 33 14.62 27.82 10.30
CA SER A 33 14.57 28.17 8.89
C SER A 33 15.93 27.96 8.22
N PRO A 34 16.05 27.17 7.16
CA PRO A 34 17.21 27.21 6.29
C PRO A 34 17.09 28.39 5.31
N SER A 35 17.96 29.38 5.49
CA SER A 35 18.16 30.48 4.55
C SER A 35 18.75 29.95 3.23
N PHE A 36 18.00 30.04 2.14
CA PHE A 36 18.51 29.77 0.80
C PHE A 36 19.30 30.98 0.28
N PRO A 37 20.58 30.84 -0.13
CA PRO A 37 21.27 31.90 -0.85
C PRO A 37 20.76 31.97 -2.29
N LEU A 38 20.31 33.18 -2.65
CA LEU A 38 19.99 33.65 -3.99
C LEU A 38 21.24 33.57 -4.89
N SER A 39 21.32 32.56 -5.77
CA SER A 39 22.36 32.49 -6.80
C SER A 39 21.89 33.15 -8.10
N THR A 40 22.78 33.99 -8.57
CA THR A 40 22.71 34.96 -9.66
C THR A 40 22.43 34.33 -11.03
N SER A 41 21.54 35.02 -11.75
CA SER A 41 21.18 34.80 -13.15
C SER A 41 22.40 34.92 -14.05
N THR A 42 22.76 33.83 -14.74
CA THR A 42 23.73 33.86 -15.85
C THR A 42 22.97 33.87 -17.16
N SER A 43 22.94 35.02 -17.81
CA SER A 43 22.35 35.21 -19.14
C SER A 43 23.25 34.56 -20.20
N ILE A 44 22.81 33.44 -20.75
CA ILE A 44 23.43 32.82 -21.92
C ILE A 44 22.88 33.49 -23.19
N ASN A 45 23.67 34.40 -23.75
CA ASN A 45 23.44 34.98 -25.07
C ASN A 45 23.77 33.92 -26.14
N ALA A 46 22.77 33.14 -26.58
CA ALA A 46 22.89 32.23 -27.70
C ALA A 46 22.24 32.86 -28.93
N SER A 47 23.02 33.60 -29.71
CA SER A 47 22.65 33.97 -31.08
C SER A 47 22.75 32.74 -31.98
N SER A 48 21.61 32.09 -32.24
CA SER A 48 21.49 31.05 -33.26
C SER A 48 20.88 31.61 -34.55
N PRO A 49 21.46 31.34 -35.73
CA PRO A 49 20.88 31.76 -37.00
C PRO A 49 19.60 30.97 -37.29
N ARG A 50 18.49 31.69 -37.52
CA ARG A 50 17.20 31.11 -37.94
C ARG A 50 17.36 30.41 -39.30
N ARG A 51 17.22 29.09 -39.32
CA ARG A 51 16.97 28.33 -40.55
C ARG A 51 15.47 28.43 -40.89
N PRO A 52 15.07 28.78 -42.13
CA PRO A 52 13.67 28.78 -42.53
C PRO A 52 13.09 27.35 -42.53
N LEU A 53 11.89 27.20 -41.94
CA LEU A 53 11.11 25.97 -41.96
C LEU A 53 10.46 25.75 -43.34
N PRO A 54 10.39 24.51 -43.85
CA PRO A 54 9.56 24.19 -45.01
C PRO A 54 8.06 24.20 -44.64
N PRO A 55 7.16 24.46 -45.60
CA PRO A 55 5.71 24.47 -45.34
C PRO A 55 5.20 23.07 -45.01
N ALA A 56 4.32 22.99 -44.01
CA ALA A 56 3.71 21.75 -43.54
C ALA A 56 2.80 21.13 -44.61
N PRO A 57 2.85 19.80 -44.84
CA PRO A 57 1.82 19.12 -45.59
C PRO A 57 0.51 19.14 -44.79
N ARG A 58 -0.59 19.51 -45.44
CA ARG A 58 -1.95 19.35 -44.89
C ARG A 58 -2.21 17.86 -44.67
N ALA A 59 -2.01 17.40 -43.43
CA ALA A 59 -2.52 16.12 -43.00
C ALA A 59 -4.05 16.24 -42.86
N THR A 60 -4.78 15.58 -43.76
CA THR A 60 -6.16 15.17 -43.50
C THR A 60 -6.17 14.32 -42.23
N GLY A 61 -6.44 14.96 -41.10
CA GLY A 61 -6.52 14.32 -39.79
C GLY A 61 -7.70 13.37 -39.72
N ARG A 62 -7.51 12.14 -40.20
CA ARG A 62 -8.37 11.00 -39.90
C ARG A 62 -7.49 9.81 -39.58
N GLY A 63 -7.36 9.54 -38.29
CA GLY A 63 -6.79 8.29 -37.77
C GLY A 63 -5.62 8.51 -36.81
N GLY A 64 -5.81 8.14 -35.55
CA GLY A 64 -4.69 7.78 -34.67
C GLY A 64 -4.59 8.45 -33.30
N ASP A 65 -5.63 9.08 -32.73
CA ASP A 65 -5.61 9.48 -31.30
C ASP A 65 -6.16 8.35 -30.41
N LYS A 66 -5.52 7.18 -30.44
CA LYS A 66 -5.91 6.02 -29.62
C LYS A 66 -4.80 5.42 -28.76
N ASP A 67 -3.57 5.91 -28.88
CA ASP A 67 -2.40 5.23 -28.30
C ASP A 67 -1.88 5.86 -27.00
N ASN A 68 -2.59 6.84 -26.43
CA ASN A 68 -2.25 7.43 -25.11
C ASN A 68 -3.41 7.33 -24.10
N ARG A 69 -4.17 6.23 -24.16
CA ARG A 69 -5.12 5.88 -23.10
C ARG A 69 -4.39 4.93 -22.15
N VAL A 70 -4.16 5.37 -20.92
CA VAL A 70 -3.78 4.49 -19.81
C VAL A 70 -4.79 3.34 -19.81
N GLN A 71 -4.35 2.13 -20.13
CA GLN A 71 -5.24 0.97 -20.12
C GLN A 71 -5.74 0.79 -18.70
N GLU A 72 -7.06 0.75 -18.54
CA GLU A 72 -7.70 0.53 -17.26
C GLU A 72 -7.38 -0.91 -16.82
N LEU A 73 -6.48 -1.04 -15.84
CA LEU A 73 -6.07 -2.33 -15.33
C LEU A 73 -7.19 -2.88 -14.45
N ARG A 74 -7.80 -3.99 -14.87
CA ARG A 74 -8.93 -4.61 -14.18
C ARG A 74 -8.61 -6.03 -13.76
N VAL A 75 -9.04 -6.40 -12.55
CA VAL A 75 -8.97 -7.78 -12.09
C VAL A 75 -9.95 -8.68 -12.88
N PRO A 76 -9.65 -9.97 -13.05
CA PRO A 76 -10.55 -10.92 -13.72
C PRO A 76 -11.93 -11.03 -13.05
N ASP A 77 -12.99 -11.12 -13.86
CA ASP A 77 -14.36 -11.27 -13.37
C ASP A 77 -14.58 -12.54 -12.53
N SER A 78 -13.77 -13.59 -12.76
CA SER A 78 -13.81 -14.83 -11.98
C SER A 78 -13.51 -14.59 -10.50
N TRP A 79 -12.70 -13.57 -10.19
CA TRP A 79 -12.33 -13.20 -8.82
C TRP A 79 -13.43 -12.41 -8.11
N LEU A 80 -14.37 -11.80 -8.85
CA LEU A 80 -15.48 -11.04 -8.27
C LEU A 80 -16.59 -11.94 -7.69
N THR A 81 -16.48 -13.27 -7.83
CA THR A 81 -17.40 -14.21 -7.17
C THR A 81 -17.12 -14.25 -5.66
N PRO A 82 -18.10 -14.54 -4.78
CA PRO A 82 -17.83 -14.62 -3.33
C PRO A 82 -16.71 -15.60 -2.97
N GLY A 83 -16.63 -16.73 -3.68
CA GLY A 83 -15.55 -17.71 -3.51
C GLY A 83 -14.20 -17.21 -4.02
N GLY A 84 -14.17 -16.61 -5.22
CA GLY A 84 -12.96 -15.99 -5.77
C GLY A 84 -12.44 -14.85 -4.91
N ALA A 85 -13.34 -13.99 -4.41
CA ALA A 85 -13.00 -12.88 -3.54
C ALA A 85 -12.42 -13.35 -2.21
N ALA A 86 -12.95 -14.43 -1.62
CA ALA A 86 -12.37 -15.00 -0.41
C ALA A 86 -10.98 -15.60 -0.68
N GLN A 87 -10.85 -16.34 -1.79
CA GLN A 87 -9.60 -17.00 -2.16
C GLN A 87 -8.47 -16.00 -2.44
N GLU A 88 -8.72 -15.01 -3.30
CA GLU A 88 -7.67 -14.07 -3.73
C GLU A 88 -7.31 -13.08 -2.59
N SER A 89 -8.24 -12.74 -1.69
CA SER A 89 -7.92 -11.97 -0.50
C SER A 89 -7.07 -12.74 0.52
N GLU A 90 -7.37 -14.01 0.74
CA GLU A 90 -6.55 -14.85 1.63
C GLU A 90 -5.14 -15.07 1.06
N TRP A 91 -5.05 -15.28 -0.26
CA TRP A 91 -3.77 -15.32 -0.96
C TRP A 91 -2.99 -14.01 -0.80
N LEU A 92 -3.65 -12.85 -0.97
CA LEU A 92 -3.02 -11.55 -0.82
C LEU A 92 -2.50 -11.36 0.61
N ARG A 93 -3.27 -11.76 1.63
CA ARG A 93 -2.88 -11.68 3.04
C ARG A 93 -1.53 -12.34 3.31
N GLY A 94 -1.40 -13.62 2.94
CA GLY A 94 -0.17 -14.37 3.17
C GLY A 94 1.00 -13.87 2.34
N THR A 95 0.75 -13.53 1.08
CA THR A 95 1.80 -13.10 0.14
C THR A 95 2.34 -11.71 0.49
N LEU A 96 1.45 -10.77 0.84
CA LEU A 96 1.85 -9.42 1.23
C LEU A 96 2.60 -9.43 2.56
N HIS A 97 2.14 -10.19 3.56
CA HIS A 97 2.84 -10.32 4.83
C HIS A 97 4.27 -10.80 4.61
N LYS A 98 4.43 -11.89 3.85
CA LYS A 98 5.75 -12.42 3.51
C LYS A 98 6.61 -11.39 2.78
N TRP A 99 6.04 -10.68 1.80
CA TRP A 99 6.77 -9.66 1.05
C TRP A 99 7.26 -8.52 1.94
N LEU A 100 6.45 -8.07 2.90
CA LEU A 100 6.84 -7.02 3.86
C LEU A 100 7.99 -7.47 4.77
N ASP A 101 7.93 -8.72 5.26
CA ASP A 101 8.98 -9.31 6.08
C ASP A 101 10.31 -9.44 5.32
N ASP A 102 10.23 -9.85 4.05
CA ASP A 102 11.40 -10.03 3.17
C ASP A 102 12.02 -8.68 2.75
N GLU A 103 11.22 -7.64 2.49
CA GLU A 103 11.69 -6.34 1.99
C GLU A 103 12.21 -5.42 3.10
N TYR A 104 11.51 -5.36 4.25
CA TYR A 104 11.82 -4.39 5.30
C TYR A 104 12.45 -5.04 6.52
N CYS A 105 11.73 -5.98 7.11
CA CYS A 105 12.09 -6.93 8.17
C CYS A 105 10.78 -7.38 8.86
N PRO A 106 10.80 -8.49 9.63
CA PRO A 106 9.62 -8.92 10.38
C PRO A 106 9.22 -7.92 11.48
N GLU A 107 7.99 -7.42 11.41
CA GLU A 107 7.42 -6.46 12.36
C GLU A 107 5.95 -6.81 12.69
N PRO A 108 5.46 -6.50 13.91
CA PRO A 108 4.05 -6.70 14.25
C PRO A 108 3.09 -5.95 13.30
N ALA A 109 3.47 -4.76 12.84
CA ALA A 109 2.68 -3.96 11.92
C ALA A 109 2.41 -4.67 10.58
N ASN A 110 3.31 -5.55 10.11
CA ASN A 110 3.15 -6.28 8.85
C ASN A 110 1.93 -7.22 8.90
N VAL A 111 1.61 -7.76 10.09
CA VAL A 111 0.40 -8.57 10.32
C VAL A 111 -0.85 -7.71 10.16
N ASP A 112 -0.87 -6.52 10.77
CA ASP A 112 -2.03 -5.63 10.72
C ASP A 112 -2.26 -5.07 9.31
N ILE A 113 -1.17 -4.72 8.62
CA ILE A 113 -1.19 -4.25 7.23
C ILE A 113 -1.70 -5.34 6.30
N SER A 114 -1.16 -6.55 6.38
CA SER A 114 -1.58 -7.65 5.52
C SER A 114 -3.04 -8.05 5.75
N ASN A 115 -3.49 -8.11 7.00
CA ASN A 115 -4.89 -8.35 7.34
C ASN A 115 -5.82 -7.25 6.81
N THR A 116 -5.42 -5.98 6.96
CA THR A 116 -6.20 -4.83 6.50
C THR A 116 -6.26 -4.75 4.98
N ALA A 117 -5.15 -4.97 4.28
CA ALA A 117 -5.11 -5.02 2.82
C ALA A 117 -5.98 -6.15 2.27
N ALA A 118 -5.90 -7.35 2.86
CA ALA A 118 -6.71 -8.50 2.46
C ALA A 118 -8.21 -8.23 2.64
N ARG A 119 -8.62 -7.69 3.80
CA ARG A 119 -9.99 -7.26 4.08
C ARG A 119 -10.46 -6.20 3.09
N SER A 120 -9.67 -5.16 2.87
CA SER A 120 -9.98 -4.08 1.93
C SER A 120 -10.21 -4.60 0.51
N TYR A 121 -9.34 -5.52 0.08
CA TYR A 121 -9.45 -6.17 -1.22
C TYR A 121 -10.70 -7.05 -1.31
N HIS A 122 -10.99 -7.83 -0.27
CA HIS A 122 -12.18 -8.69 -0.22
C HIS A 122 -13.48 -7.89 -0.38
N GLU A 123 -13.57 -6.78 0.36
CA GLU A 123 -14.71 -5.86 0.30
C GLU A 123 -14.85 -5.26 -1.10
N SER A 124 -13.74 -4.86 -1.73
CA SER A 124 -13.72 -4.33 -3.09
C SER A 124 -14.24 -5.35 -4.11
N LEU A 125 -13.73 -6.58 -4.08
CA LEU A 125 -14.15 -7.65 -5.00
C LEU A 125 -15.61 -8.03 -4.78
N THR A 126 -16.05 -8.10 -3.52
CA THR A 126 -17.45 -8.38 -3.17
C THR A 126 -18.38 -7.26 -3.65
N ALA A 127 -17.92 -6.02 -3.60
CA ALA A 127 -18.61 -4.85 -4.16
C ALA A 127 -18.54 -4.77 -5.71
N LYS A 128 -18.01 -5.79 -6.39
CA LYS A 128 -17.81 -5.85 -7.84
C LYS A 128 -16.89 -4.76 -8.38
N GLN A 129 -16.00 -4.24 -7.55
CA GLN A 129 -15.00 -3.29 -7.99
C GLN A 129 -13.90 -4.04 -8.75
N SER A 130 -13.83 -3.82 -10.06
CA SER A 130 -12.82 -4.48 -10.92
C SER A 130 -11.60 -3.60 -11.18
N ASP A 131 -11.73 -2.28 -11.14
CA ASP A 131 -10.63 -1.36 -11.45
C ASP A 131 -9.59 -1.35 -10.32
N VAL A 132 -8.34 -1.62 -10.69
CA VAL A 132 -7.22 -1.75 -9.76
C VAL A 132 -6.83 -0.41 -9.13
N GLY A 133 -7.02 0.71 -9.83
CA GLY A 133 -6.78 2.04 -9.29
C GLY A 133 -7.75 2.37 -8.15
N GLU A 134 -9.03 2.10 -8.32
CA GLU A 134 -10.04 2.27 -7.27
C GLU A 134 -9.82 1.31 -6.08
N ILE A 135 -9.44 0.05 -6.35
CA ILE A 135 -9.03 -0.91 -5.32
C ILE A 135 -7.84 -0.35 -4.51
N LEU A 136 -6.82 0.18 -5.20
CA LEU A 136 -5.66 0.80 -4.57
C LEU A 136 -6.08 1.94 -3.65
N MET A 137 -6.91 2.85 -4.15
CA MET A 137 -7.32 4.04 -3.40
C MET A 137 -8.14 3.69 -2.16
N LYS A 138 -9.06 2.72 -2.26
CA LYS A 138 -9.77 2.19 -1.08
C LYS A 138 -8.80 1.58 -0.08
N MET A 139 -7.86 0.77 -0.55
CA MET A 139 -6.88 0.10 0.30
C MET A 139 -5.95 1.09 1.02
N VAL A 140 -5.53 2.16 0.35
CA VAL A 140 -4.77 3.25 0.96
C VAL A 140 -5.58 3.89 2.10
N GLY A 141 -6.87 4.15 1.89
CA GLY A 141 -7.76 4.68 2.92
C GLY A 141 -7.83 3.78 4.16
N ASP A 142 -8.07 2.49 3.95
CA ASP A 142 -8.16 1.52 5.05
C ASP A 142 -6.81 1.36 5.78
N LEU A 143 -5.69 1.41 5.05
CA LEU A 143 -4.35 1.30 5.64
C LEU A 143 -3.88 2.55 6.38
N GLN A 144 -4.43 3.73 6.07
CA GLN A 144 -4.12 4.98 6.77
C GLN A 144 -4.63 5.01 8.21
N GLU A 145 -5.57 4.14 8.56
CA GLU A 145 -6.10 4.01 9.93
C GLU A 145 -5.14 3.29 10.88
N LEU A 146 -4.10 2.64 10.35
CA LEU A 146 -3.09 1.92 11.13
C LEU A 146 -1.99 2.85 11.68
N SER A 147 -1.35 2.44 12.77
CA SER A 147 -0.17 3.13 13.31
C SER A 147 1.11 2.58 12.68
N TYR A 148 1.95 3.49 12.18
CA TYR A 148 3.26 3.18 11.57
C TYR A 148 4.43 3.79 12.36
N GLN A 149 4.23 4.18 13.63
CA GLN A 149 5.22 4.93 14.40
C GLN A 149 6.60 4.27 14.49
N GLU A 150 6.62 2.93 14.53
CA GLU A 150 7.84 2.12 14.63
C GLU A 150 8.14 1.38 13.33
N SER A 151 7.47 1.71 12.22
CA SER A 151 7.59 1.01 10.93
C SER A 151 8.42 1.79 9.90
N PHE A 152 9.17 1.06 9.09
CA PHE A 152 10.00 1.63 8.01
C PHE A 152 9.22 2.03 6.75
N HIS A 153 7.95 1.64 6.66
CA HIS A 153 7.07 1.90 5.52
C HIS A 153 5.75 2.49 5.98
N GLY A 154 4.97 3.00 5.02
CA GLY A 154 3.67 3.61 5.28
C GLY A 154 2.57 3.02 4.42
N ALA A 155 1.33 3.45 4.68
CA ALA A 155 0.12 2.95 4.02
C ALA A 155 0.21 2.91 2.49
N PHE A 156 0.73 3.97 1.85
CA PHE A 156 0.84 4.03 0.40
C PHE A 156 1.88 3.04 -0.16
N SER A 157 3.01 2.86 0.53
CA SER A 157 4.03 1.87 0.13
C SER A 157 3.47 0.45 0.21
N ALA A 158 2.78 0.12 1.31
CA ALA A 158 2.14 -1.17 1.50
C ALA A 158 1.03 -1.44 0.47
N ALA A 159 0.16 -0.46 0.20
CA ALA A 159 -0.91 -0.60 -0.79
C ALA A 159 -0.36 -0.80 -2.21
N ASN A 160 0.70 -0.09 -2.59
CA ASN A 160 1.35 -0.29 -3.88
C ASN A 160 2.00 -1.67 -4.00
N ALA A 161 2.61 -2.17 -2.92
CA ALA A 161 3.13 -3.52 -2.89
C ALA A 161 2.01 -4.55 -3.10
N ALA A 162 0.88 -4.38 -2.41
CA ALA A 162 -0.30 -5.23 -2.57
C ALA A 162 -0.79 -5.26 -4.02
N VAL A 163 -0.94 -4.09 -4.65
CA VAL A 163 -1.38 -4.00 -6.05
C VAL A 163 -0.37 -4.61 -7.02
N ARG A 164 0.93 -4.41 -6.80
CA ARG A 164 1.95 -5.09 -7.62
C ARG A 164 1.82 -6.61 -7.54
N LEU A 165 1.59 -7.16 -6.35
CA LEU A 165 1.37 -8.59 -6.16
C LEU A 165 0.10 -9.05 -6.90
N ILE A 166 -1.01 -8.32 -6.76
CA ILE A 166 -2.26 -8.61 -7.49
C ILE A 166 -2.02 -8.66 -8.99
N THR A 167 -1.32 -7.68 -9.56
CA THR A 167 -1.00 -7.66 -10.99
C THR A 167 -0.16 -8.88 -11.41
N GLN A 168 0.86 -9.25 -10.63
CA GLN A 168 1.67 -10.45 -10.90
C GLN A 168 0.83 -11.74 -10.85
N ARG A 169 -0.13 -11.81 -9.94
CA ARG A 169 -1.08 -12.93 -9.82
C ARG A 169 -1.99 -13.02 -11.03
N MET A 170 -2.44 -11.89 -11.57
CA MET A 170 -3.22 -11.84 -12.82
C MET A 170 -2.42 -12.38 -14.00
N GLU A 171 -1.17 -11.93 -14.15
CA GLU A 171 -0.27 -12.37 -15.22
C GLU A 171 0.01 -13.88 -15.13
N SER A 172 0.22 -14.39 -13.92
CA SER A 172 0.47 -15.82 -13.68
C SER A 172 -0.77 -16.69 -13.97
N SER A 173 -1.98 -16.16 -13.74
CA SER A 173 -3.24 -16.88 -13.97
C SER A 173 -3.72 -16.82 -15.42
N ALA A 174 -3.16 -15.92 -16.24
CA ALA A 174 -3.50 -15.77 -17.65
C ALA A 174 -2.68 -16.70 -18.58
N GLY A 175 -1.63 -17.34 -18.05
CA GLY A 175 -0.72 -18.22 -18.79
C GLY A 175 -1.07 -19.72 -18.75
N GLU A 176 -2.13 -20.11 -18.04
CA GLU A 176 -2.69 -21.48 -18.01
C GLU A 176 -3.92 -21.60 -18.93
#